data_AF-A0A9D2WQD6-F1
#
_entry.id   AF-A0A9D2WQD6-F1
#
_cell.length_a   1.000
_cell.length_b   1.000
_cell.length_c   1.000
_cell.angle_alpha   90.00
_cell.angle_beta   90.00
_cell.angle_gamma   90.00
#
_symmetry.space_group_name_H-M   'P 1'
#
loop_
_entity.id
_entity.type
_entity.pdbx_description
1 polymer ?
#
loop_
_entity_poly.entity_id
_entity_poly.type
_entity_poly.pdbx_seq_one_letter_code
_entity_poly.pdbx_strand_id
1 'polypeptide(L)'
;MLYHYFGSKENLYLEVLRYNYNKIYTLSKNAIDSADEPRVNVARAIRSYFYFLAGNEAFVRLTSWEALGGGRFGGKLFPQFFALIELEFDDIIKDGIERGCIRPDIDIRQAILSVHALCLVYFTQRNIVQSLWREDMFSEEMLEACLQHILNLIFDGIFI
;
A
#
# COMPACT_ATOMS: atom_id res chain seq x y z
N MET A 1 -33.10 -9.54 2.40
CA MET A 1 -32.63 -8.14 2.26
C MET A 1 -31.24 -8.06 1.61
N LEU A 2 -30.17 -8.70 2.13
CA LEU A 2 -28.83 -8.71 1.49
C LEU A 2 -28.82 -9.26 0.04
N TYR A 3 -29.55 -10.33 -0.25
CA TYR A 3 -29.65 -10.89 -1.61
C TYR A 3 -30.35 -9.96 -2.62
N HIS A 4 -31.19 -9.03 -2.17
CA HIS A 4 -31.87 -8.09 -3.06
C HIS A 4 -30.92 -7.03 -3.62
N TYR A 5 -29.92 -6.61 -2.83
CA TYR A 5 -28.94 -5.62 -3.24
C TYR A 5 -27.74 -6.22 -3.98
N PHE A 6 -27.29 -7.42 -3.59
CA PHE A 6 -26.05 -8.00 -4.10
C PHE A 6 -26.27 -9.23 -4.99
N GLY A 7 -27.45 -9.87 -4.95
CA GLY A 7 -27.75 -11.07 -5.73
C GLY A 7 -27.06 -12.36 -5.23
N SER A 8 -25.79 -12.30 -4.82
CA SER A 8 -25.03 -13.46 -4.30
C SER A 8 -24.01 -13.05 -3.24
N LYS A 9 -23.51 -14.02 -2.46
CA LYS A 9 -22.40 -13.81 -1.53
C LYS A 9 -21.10 -13.40 -2.25
N GLU A 10 -20.88 -13.90 -3.46
CA GLU A 10 -19.71 -13.56 -4.27
C GLU A 10 -19.75 -12.09 -4.72
N ASN A 11 -20.92 -11.60 -5.13
CA ASN A 11 -21.10 -10.20 -5.50
C ASN A 11 -20.97 -9.27 -4.30
N LEU A 12 -21.54 -9.64 -3.15
CA LEU A 12 -21.32 -8.91 -1.91
C LEU A 12 -19.83 -8.82 -1.57
N TYR A 13 -19.10 -9.92 -1.74
CA TYR A 13 -17.66 -9.98 -1.48
C TYR A 13 -16.86 -9.08 -2.44
N LEU A 14 -17.21 -9.06 -3.72
CA LEU A 14 -16.62 -8.13 -4.70
C LEU A 14 -16.86 -6.66 -4.32
N GLU A 15 -18.05 -6.31 -3.84
CA GLU A 15 -18.34 -4.94 -3.40
C GLU A 15 -17.59 -4.58 -2.11
N VAL A 16 -17.39 -5.53 -1.20
CA VAL A 16 -16.51 -5.35 -0.03
C VAL A 16 -15.07 -5.09 -0.46
N LEU A 17 -14.53 -5.86 -1.41
CA LEU A 17 -13.18 -5.64 -1.94
C LEU A 17 -13.09 -4.28 -2.64
N ARG A 18 -14.05 -3.94 -3.50
CA ARG A 18 -14.10 -2.65 -4.21
C ARG A 18 -14.13 -1.48 -3.24
N TYR A 19 -14.96 -1.55 -2.21
CA TYR A 19 -15.03 -0.52 -1.17
C TYR A 19 -13.67 -0.33 -0.46
N ASN A 20 -12.99 -1.43 -0.15
CA ASN A 20 -11.68 -1.39 0.50
C ASN A 20 -10.57 -0.87 -0.41
N TYR A 21 -10.52 -1.30 -1.67
CA TYR A 21 -9.54 -0.81 -2.64
C TYR A 21 -9.75 0.67 -2.99
N ASN A 22 -11.00 1.15 -3.03
CA ASN A 22 -11.29 2.58 -3.16
C ASN A 22 -10.68 3.41 -2.02
N LYS A 23 -10.62 2.90 -0.79
CA LYS A 23 -9.97 3.61 0.32
C LYS A 23 -8.48 3.79 0.07
N ILE A 24 -7.81 2.75 -0.44
CA ILE A 24 -6.38 2.82 -0.79
C ILE A 24 -6.15 3.84 -1.89
N TYR A 25 -6.96 3.82 -2.95
CA TYR A 25 -6.86 4.79 -4.04
C TYR A 25 -7.06 6.24 -3.56
N THR A 26 -8.09 6.50 -2.74
CA THR A 26 -8.30 7.84 -2.17
C THR A 26 -7.13 8.27 -1.29
N LEU A 27 -6.55 7.34 -0.53
CA LEU A 27 -5.38 7.59 0.31
C LEU A 27 -4.15 7.95 -0.54
N SER A 28 -3.87 7.21 -1.61
CA SER A 28 -2.73 7.50 -2.49
C SER A 28 -2.88 8.84 -3.18
N LYS A 29 -4.07 9.13 -3.69
CA LYS A 29 -4.39 10.42 -4.32
C LYS A 29 -4.19 11.59 -3.36
N ASN A 30 -4.68 11.48 -2.13
CA ASN A 30 -4.56 12.55 -1.14
C ASN A 30 -3.13 12.72 -0.59
N ALA A 31 -2.24 11.76 -0.85
CA ALA A 31 -0.84 11.86 -0.46
C ALA A 31 0.01 12.66 -1.45
N ILE A 32 -0.57 13.11 -2.56
CA ILE A 32 0.15 13.79 -3.64
C ILE A 32 -0.25 15.26 -3.68
N ASP A 33 0.77 16.11 -3.67
CA ASP A 33 0.68 17.55 -3.89
C ASP A 33 1.77 17.93 -4.90
N SER A 34 1.38 18.50 -6.03
CA SER A 34 2.30 18.88 -7.10
C SER A 34 3.22 20.05 -6.73
N ALA A 35 2.94 20.77 -5.65
CA ALA A 35 3.82 21.79 -5.12
C ALA A 35 4.99 21.22 -4.30
N ASP A 36 4.86 19.98 -3.81
CA ASP A 36 5.87 19.32 -2.97
C ASP A 36 6.94 18.61 -3.82
N GLU A 37 8.15 18.44 -3.26
CA GLU A 37 9.19 17.64 -3.89
C GLU A 37 8.79 16.15 -4.02
N PRO A 38 9.25 15.44 -5.06
CA PRO A 38 8.94 14.01 -5.26
C PRO A 38 9.19 13.15 -4.01
N ARG A 39 10.29 13.41 -3.29
CA ARG A 39 10.64 12.68 -2.07
C ARG A 39 9.61 12.88 -0.95
N VAL A 40 9.10 14.10 -0.78
CA VAL A 40 8.08 14.43 0.22
C VAL A 40 6.76 13.70 -0.09
N ASN A 41 6.34 13.74 -1.35
CA ASN A 41 5.15 13.02 -1.82
C ASN A 41 5.25 11.51 -1.57
N VAL A 42 6.37 10.90 -1.94
CA VAL A 42 6.60 9.46 -1.75
C VAL A 42 6.62 9.11 -0.26
N ALA A 43 7.28 9.91 0.59
CA ALA A 43 7.28 9.69 2.04
C ALA A 43 5.86 9.73 2.62
N ARG A 44 5.09 10.75 2.22
CA ARG A 44 3.70 10.93 2.66
C ARG A 44 2.84 9.75 2.23
N ALA A 45 2.96 9.30 0.98
CA ALA A 45 2.22 8.14 0.48
C ALA A 45 2.52 6.86 1.25
N ILE A 46 3.80 6.54 1.47
CA ILE A 46 4.22 5.34 2.19
C ILE A 46 3.75 5.41 3.65
N ARG A 47 3.95 6.56 4.33
CA ARG A 47 3.48 6.78 5.71
C ARG A 47 1.97 6.62 5.81
N SER A 48 1.22 7.29 4.95
CA SER A 48 -0.24 7.20 4.93
C SER A 48 -0.69 5.75 4.71
N TYR A 49 -0.09 5.03 3.77
CA TYR A 49 -0.40 3.62 3.52
C TYR A 49 -0.07 2.71 4.70
N PHE A 50 1.11 2.87 5.29
CA PHE A 50 1.55 2.09 6.46
C PHE A 50 0.60 2.26 7.65
N TYR A 51 0.24 3.50 7.99
CA TYR A 51 -0.69 3.77 9.08
C TYR A 51 -2.15 3.41 8.75
N PHE A 52 -2.53 3.43 7.47
CA PHE A 52 -3.80 2.85 7.05
C PHE A 52 -3.85 1.36 7.40
N LEU A 53 -2.78 0.60 7.13
CA LEU A 53 -2.73 -0.83 7.49
C LEU A 53 -2.72 -1.02 9.02
N ALA A 54 -1.97 -0.19 9.76
CA ALA A 54 -1.93 -0.25 11.22
C ALA A 54 -3.31 -0.07 11.86
N GLY A 55 -4.10 0.87 11.34
CA GLY A 55 -5.46 1.16 11.82
C GLY A 55 -6.55 0.25 11.24
N ASN A 56 -6.23 -0.68 10.34
CA ASN A 56 -7.24 -1.41 9.56
C ASN A 56 -6.94 -2.91 9.43
N GLU A 57 -6.94 -3.62 10.57
CA GLU A 57 -6.67 -5.06 10.63
C GLU A 57 -7.62 -5.89 9.74
N ALA A 58 -8.88 -5.46 9.59
CA ALA A 58 -9.84 -6.12 8.70
C ALA A 58 -9.38 -6.08 7.24
N PHE A 59 -8.80 -4.98 6.77
CA PHE A 59 -8.23 -4.87 5.44
C PHE A 59 -7.02 -5.80 5.26
N VAL A 60 -6.12 -5.83 6.26
CA VAL A 60 -4.94 -6.71 6.26
C VAL A 60 -5.39 -8.16 6.10
N ARG A 61 -6.35 -8.59 6.92
CA ARG A 61 -6.91 -9.96 6.87
C ARG A 61 -7.61 -10.26 5.54
N LEU A 62 -8.39 -9.32 5.02
CA LEU A 62 -9.08 -9.46 3.74
C LEU A 62 -8.08 -9.67 2.59
N THR A 63 -7.03 -8.87 2.56
CA THR A 63 -5.97 -8.95 1.54
C THR A 63 -5.23 -10.28 1.63
N SER A 64 -4.87 -10.72 2.84
CA SER A 64 -4.22 -12.02 3.04
C SER A 64 -5.13 -13.19 2.66
N TRP A 65 -6.43 -13.10 2.94
CA TRP A 65 -7.39 -14.12 2.52
C TRP A 65 -7.46 -14.23 1.00
N GLU A 66 -7.51 -13.09 0.29
CA GLU A 66 -7.49 -13.10 -1.18
C GLU A 66 -6.19 -13.68 -1.74
N ALA A 67 -5.04 -13.36 -1.14
CA ALA A 67 -3.76 -13.93 -1.55
C ALA A 67 -3.75 -15.47 -1.40
N LEU A 68 -4.23 -16.00 -0.26
CA LEU A 68 -4.36 -17.43 -0.02
C LEU A 68 -5.34 -18.10 -0.99
N GLY A 69 -6.40 -17.40 -1.38
CA GLY A 69 -7.38 -17.83 -2.37
C GLY A 69 -6.91 -17.71 -3.82
N GLY A 70 -5.65 -17.35 -4.08
CA GLY A 70 -5.10 -17.17 -5.42
C GLY A 70 -5.62 -15.94 -6.15
N GLY A 71 -6.14 -14.95 -5.44
CA GLY A 71 -6.65 -13.70 -6.02
C GLY A 71 -7.92 -13.86 -6.85
N ARG A 72 -8.74 -14.88 -6.58
CA ARG A 72 -9.93 -15.21 -7.39
C ARG A 72 -10.91 -14.05 -7.59
N PHE A 73 -11.10 -13.19 -6.58
CA PHE A 73 -11.97 -12.03 -6.68
C PHE A 73 -11.16 -10.73 -6.75
N GLY A 74 -10.10 -10.63 -5.96
CA GLY A 74 -9.16 -9.52 -5.95
C GLY A 74 -8.56 -9.26 -7.33
N GLY A 75 -8.13 -10.29 -8.05
CA GLY A 75 -7.57 -10.18 -9.41
C GLY A 75 -8.55 -9.66 -10.46
N LYS A 76 -9.86 -9.69 -10.21
CA LYS A 76 -10.87 -9.07 -11.09
C LYS A 76 -10.95 -7.56 -10.94
N LEU A 77 -10.54 -7.04 -9.78
CA LEU A 77 -10.65 -5.63 -9.41
C LEU A 77 -9.29 -4.94 -9.44
N PHE A 78 -8.25 -5.62 -8.96
CA PHE A 78 -6.92 -5.08 -8.72
C PHE A 78 -6.29 -4.40 -9.94
N PRO A 79 -6.40 -4.91 -11.19
CA PRO A 79 -5.81 -4.23 -12.35
C PRO A 79 -6.32 -2.80 -12.53
N GLN A 80 -7.62 -2.55 -12.32
CA GLN A 80 -8.20 -1.21 -12.44
C GLN A 80 -7.68 -0.29 -11.33
N PHE A 81 -7.63 -0.77 -10.10
CA PHE A 81 -7.15 0.00 -8.96
C PHE A 81 -5.65 0.30 -9.04
N PHE A 82 -4.87 -0.69 -9.45
CA PHE A 82 -3.43 -0.56 -9.61
C PHE A 82 -3.10 0.45 -10.70
N ALA A 83 -3.78 0.42 -11.84
CA ALA A 83 -3.60 1.41 -12.91
C ALA A 83 -3.90 2.84 -12.44
N LEU A 84 -4.93 3.02 -11.61
CA LEU A 84 -5.22 4.34 -11.03
C LEU A 84 -4.10 4.81 -10.10
N ILE A 85 -3.58 3.93 -9.22
CA ILE A 85 -2.46 4.27 -8.34
C ILE A 85 -1.20 4.59 -9.17
N GLU A 86 -0.89 3.77 -10.17
CA GLU A 86 0.23 3.97 -11.10
C GLU A 86 0.17 5.36 -11.75
N LEU A 87 -1.00 5.75 -12.26
CA LEU A 87 -1.21 7.07 -12.88
C LEU A 87 -0.97 8.23 -11.92
N GLU A 88 -1.38 8.11 -10.65
CA GLU A 88 -1.17 9.17 -9.67
C GLU A 88 0.33 9.41 -9.39
N PHE A 89 1.15 8.35 -9.40
CA PHE A 89 2.59 8.48 -9.17
C PHE A 89 3.41 8.75 -10.44
N ASP A 90 2.86 8.50 -11.64
CA ASP A 90 3.59 8.58 -12.91
C ASP A 90 4.20 9.97 -13.13
N ASP A 91 3.43 11.04 -12.88
CA ASP A 91 3.90 12.42 -13.04
C ASP A 91 5.02 12.77 -12.04
N ILE A 92 4.95 12.26 -10.81
CA ILE A 92 5.96 12.49 -9.76
C ILE A 92 7.27 11.80 -10.13
N ILE A 93 7.18 10.56 -10.62
CA ILE A 93 8.35 9.79 -11.03
C ILE A 93 9.01 10.44 -12.24
N LYS A 94 8.23 10.85 -13.25
CA LYS A 94 8.74 11.57 -14.42
C LYS A 94 9.43 12.87 -14.04
N ASP A 95 8.77 13.71 -13.24
CA ASP A 95 9.35 14.96 -12.74
C ASP A 95 10.64 14.71 -11.96
N GLY A 96 10.67 13.70 -11.10
CA GLY A 96 11.87 13.34 -10.34
C GLY A 96 13.02 12.82 -11.22
N ILE A 97 12.72 12.09 -12.29
CA ILE A 97 13.72 11.64 -13.28
C ILE A 97 14.25 12.83 -14.07
N GLU A 98 13.38 13.74 -14.53
CA GLU A 98 13.77 14.94 -15.27
C GLU A 98 14.63 15.89 -14.43
N ARG A 99 14.34 16.00 -13.13
CA ARG A 99 15.15 16.76 -12.16
C ARG A 99 16.42 16.04 -11.71
N GLY A 100 16.61 14.78 -12.10
CA GLY A 100 17.78 13.97 -11.75
C GLY A 100 17.83 13.52 -10.29
N CYS A 101 16.71 13.55 -9.56
CA CYS A 101 16.63 13.10 -8.16
C CYS A 101 16.06 11.68 -8.01
N ILE A 102 15.44 11.12 -9.06
CA ILE A 102 15.01 9.71 -9.12
C ILE A 102 15.81 8.99 -10.19
N ARG A 103 16.18 7.73 -9.94
CA ARG A 103 16.90 6.94 -10.95
C ARG A 103 16.06 6.71 -12.21
N PRO A 104 16.65 6.82 -13.41
CA PRO A 104 15.92 6.65 -14.67
C PRO A 104 15.52 5.19 -14.96
N ASP A 105 16.05 4.22 -14.23
CA ASP A 105 15.79 2.79 -14.41
C ASP A 105 14.65 2.25 -13.52
N ILE A 106 13.94 3.12 -12.79
CA ILE A 106 12.85 2.72 -11.89
C ILE A 106 11.62 2.28 -12.68
N ASP A 107 11.22 1.03 -12.48
CA ASP A 107 9.88 0.54 -12.80
C ASP A 107 8.93 0.85 -11.64
N ILE A 108 8.01 1.79 -11.84
CA ILE A 108 7.03 2.21 -10.83
C ILE A 108 6.17 1.04 -10.34
N ARG A 109 5.90 0.04 -11.19
CA ARG A 109 5.08 -1.12 -10.80
C ARG A 109 5.82 -1.99 -9.79
N GLN A 110 7.12 -2.17 -10.00
CA GLN A 110 8.00 -2.88 -9.05
C GLN A 110 8.14 -2.10 -7.75
N ALA A 111 8.26 -0.77 -7.82
CA ALA A 111 8.34 0.08 -6.64
C ALA A 111 7.06 0.00 -5.79
N ILE A 112 5.87 0.13 -6.41
CA ILE A 112 4.58 -0.01 -5.73
C ILE A 112 4.44 -1.40 -5.10
N LEU A 113 4.80 -2.46 -5.84
CA LEU A 113 4.75 -3.83 -5.31
C LEU A 113 5.70 -4.04 -4.13
N SER A 114 6.90 -3.46 -4.19
CA SER A 114 7.88 -3.52 -3.11
C SER A 114 7.40 -2.81 -1.85
N VAL A 115 6.86 -1.59 -2.00
CA VAL A 115 6.21 -0.86 -0.89
C VAL A 115 5.08 -1.68 -0.29
N HIS A 116 4.20 -2.24 -1.14
CA HIS A 116 3.10 -3.08 -0.67
C HIS A 116 3.60 -4.28 0.14
N ALA A 117 4.61 -5.00 -0.36
CA ALA A 117 5.18 -6.15 0.31
C ALA A 117 5.81 -5.79 1.67
N LEU A 118 6.64 -4.74 1.70
CA LEU A 118 7.34 -4.30 2.90
C LEU A 118 6.37 -3.82 3.99
N CYS A 119 5.32 -3.07 3.62
CA CYS A 119 4.32 -2.63 4.59
C CYS A 119 3.41 -3.78 5.05
N LEU A 120 2.85 -4.57 4.12
CA LEU A 120 1.85 -5.59 4.45
C LEU A 120 2.45 -6.73 5.30
N VAL A 121 3.70 -7.14 5.02
CA VAL A 121 4.32 -8.26 5.74
C VAL A 121 4.43 -7.98 7.23
N TYR A 122 4.71 -6.72 7.62
CA TYR A 122 4.76 -6.33 9.03
C TYR A 122 3.43 -6.62 9.73
N PHE A 123 2.30 -6.18 9.17
CA PHE A 123 0.99 -6.34 9.82
C PHE A 123 0.44 -7.77 9.75
N THR A 124 0.82 -8.53 8.72
CA THR A 124 0.43 -9.94 8.61
C THR A 124 1.22 -10.85 9.54
N GLN A 125 2.49 -10.52 9.80
CA GLN A 125 3.41 -11.39 10.54
C GLN A 125 3.76 -10.89 11.94
N ARG A 126 3.40 -9.66 12.36
CA ARG A 126 3.75 -9.09 13.68
C ARG A 126 3.43 -10.01 14.85
N ASN A 127 2.30 -10.73 14.79
CA ASN A 127 1.92 -11.71 15.82
C ASN A 127 2.90 -12.89 15.93
N ILE A 128 3.46 -13.34 14.81
CA ILE A 128 4.41 -14.46 14.77
C ILE A 128 5.75 -14.00 15.34
N VAL A 129 6.25 -12.86 14.85
CA VAL A 129 7.57 -12.34 15.23
C VAL A 129 7.60 -11.71 16.62
N GLN A 130 6.45 -11.33 17.20
CA GLN A 130 6.35 -10.87 18.60
C GLN A 130 6.93 -11.88 19.60
N SER A 131 6.87 -13.18 19.29
CA SER A 131 7.47 -14.22 20.14
C SER A 131 9.00 -14.29 20.05
N LEU A 132 9.58 -13.71 19.00
CA LEU A 132 11.03 -13.71 18.72
C LEU A 132 11.71 -12.43 19.22
N TRP A 133 10.97 -11.32 19.28
CA TRP A 133 11.47 -10.00 19.66
C TRP A 133 11.00 -9.60 21.05
N ARG A 134 11.81 -8.77 21.73
CA ARG A 134 11.52 -8.34 23.11
C ARG A 134 10.62 -7.11 23.14
N GLU A 135 10.67 -6.34 22.08
CA GLU A 135 9.92 -5.13 21.85
C GLU A 135 8.46 -5.43 21.54
N ASP A 136 7.58 -4.50 21.88
CA ASP A 136 6.17 -4.58 21.52
C ASP A 136 5.98 -4.17 20.05
N MET A 137 5.60 -5.14 19.22
CA MET A 137 5.37 -4.97 17.79
C MET A 137 4.11 -4.15 17.47
N PHE A 138 3.35 -3.77 18.48
CA PHE A 138 2.14 -2.97 18.37
C PHE A 138 2.34 -1.55 18.89
N SER A 139 3.48 -1.25 19.51
CA SER A 139 3.78 0.07 20.05
C SER A 139 4.02 1.08 18.94
N GLU A 140 3.68 2.34 19.21
CA GLU A 140 3.85 3.44 18.26
C GLU A 140 5.34 3.62 17.90
N GLU A 141 6.23 3.40 18.87
CA GLU A 141 7.67 3.48 18.66
C GLU A 141 8.16 2.42 17.67
N MET A 142 7.65 1.19 17.75
CA MET A 142 8.00 0.14 16.81
C MET A 142 7.40 0.38 15.42
N LEU A 143 6.16 0.89 15.35
CA LEU A 143 5.54 1.28 14.09
C LEU A 143 6.36 2.36 13.37
N GLU A 144 6.76 3.42 14.06
CA GLU A 144 7.58 4.48 13.49
C GLU A 144 8.98 3.97 13.10
N ALA A 145 9.61 3.13 13.93
CA ALA A 145 10.90 2.53 13.61
C ALA A 145 10.83 1.67 12.34
N CYS A 146 9.78 0.86 12.19
CA CYS A 146 9.57 0.05 10.99
C CYS A 146 9.30 0.93 9.77
N LEU A 147 8.45 1.95 9.89
CA LEU A 147 8.17 2.88 8.81
C LEU A 147 9.44 3.60 8.35
N GLN A 148 10.26 4.10 9.27
CA GLN A 148 11.51 4.77 8.93
C GLN A 148 12.49 3.82 8.22
N HIS A 149 12.54 2.56 8.65
CA HIS A 149 13.34 1.54 7.97
C HIS A 149 12.86 1.30 6.52
N ILE A 150 11.54 1.18 6.30
CA ILE A 150 10.95 1.04 4.96
C ILE A 150 11.25 2.27 4.10
N LEU A 151 11.07 3.48 4.64
CA LEU A 151 11.36 4.72 3.94
C LEU A 151 12.82 4.79 3.50
N ASN A 152 13.77 4.41 4.37
CA ASN A 152 15.19 4.39 4.02
C ASN A 152 15.46 3.38 2.89
N LEU A 153 14.97 2.14 3.00
CA LEU A 153 15.16 1.12 1.96
C LEU A 153 14.60 1.57 0.59
N ILE A 154 13.43 2.19 0.60
CA ILE A 154 12.79 2.68 -0.64
C ILE A 154 13.55 3.91 -1.17
N PHE A 155 13.97 4.84 -0.31
CA PHE A 155 14.68 6.04 -0.75
C PHE A 155 16.05 5.72 -1.30
N ASP A 156 16.84 4.91 -0.61
CA ASP A 156 18.14 4.44 -1.10
C ASP A 156 17.99 3.61 -2.39
N GLY A 157 16.83 2.98 -2.57
CA GLY A 157 16.49 2.18 -3.74
C GLY A 157 15.89 2.95 -4.92
N ILE A 158 15.52 4.23 -4.78
CA ILE A 158 14.80 5.01 -5.82
C ILE A 158 15.46 6.36 -6.12
N PHE A 159 15.99 7.06 -5.11
CA PHE A 159 16.52 8.41 -5.25
C PHE A 159 18.04 8.44 -5.47
N ILE A 160 18.55 9.54 -6.03
CA ILE A 160 19.98 9.84 -6.26
C ILE A 160 20.36 11.12 -5.53
#